data_AF-A0AAC9YGP0-F1
#
_entry.id   AF-A0AAC9YGP0-F1
#
_cell.length_a   1.000
_cell.length_b   1.000
_cell.length_c   1.000
_cell.angle_alpha   90.00
_cell.angle_beta   90.00
_cell.angle_gamma   90.00
#
_symmetry.space_group_name_H-M   'P 1'
#
loop_
_entity.id
_entity.type
_entity.pdbx_description
1 polymer ?
#
loop_
_entity_poly.entity_id
_entity_poly.type
_entity_poly.pdbx_seq_one_letter_code
_entity_poly.pdbx_strand_id
1 'polypeptide(L)'
;MGGWTEPLSAFGGYHPGEGHVVIAGFFSQASGKNDYLYRHSVPGQTELNTMKTALDMDKNDINAVNTVNANKVKTNTLHATGSAHIEGALRSGDDITTDGWLITQGDKGWYSEKGKGGWHMTDETWIKAYKGKSIYTTGTVRGGYVKLDEISVAEEKCNEDGLLSRDASGAILSCQSGVWKGAGEATCHAPE
;
A
#
# COMPACT_ATOMS: atom_id res chain seq x y z
N MET A 1 -39.47 -29.70 13.34
CA MET A 1 -40.79 -30.37 13.33
C MET A 1 -41.69 -29.64 14.29
N GLY A 2 -42.50 -28.72 13.77
CA GLY A 2 -43.63 -28.15 14.49
C GLY A 2 -44.89 -28.67 13.81
N GLY A 3 -45.68 -29.46 14.52
CA GLY A 3 -47.04 -29.77 14.10
C GLY A 3 -47.94 -28.68 14.65
N TRP A 4 -48.76 -28.06 13.81
CA TRP A 4 -49.87 -27.25 14.28
C TRP A 4 -51.07 -28.16 14.54
N THR A 5 -51.73 -27.97 15.68
CA THR A 5 -52.95 -28.69 16.04
C THR A 5 -54.10 -27.70 15.90
N GLU A 6 -55.07 -28.00 15.04
CA GLU A 6 -56.26 -27.18 14.85
C GLU A 6 -57.50 -28.02 15.24
N PRO A 7 -58.47 -27.45 15.98
CA PRO A 7 -59.70 -28.15 16.29
C PRO A 7 -60.52 -28.36 15.01
N LEU A 8 -61.19 -29.51 14.90
CA LEU A 8 -62.02 -29.87 13.73
C LEU A 8 -63.16 -28.87 13.46
N SER A 9 -63.56 -28.09 14.47
CA SER A 9 -64.52 -26.99 14.32
C SER A 9 -64.06 -25.92 13.33
N ALA A 10 -62.75 -25.75 13.12
CA ALA A 10 -62.20 -24.81 12.15
C ALA A 10 -62.55 -25.17 10.69
N PHE A 11 -63.01 -26.40 10.43
CA PHE A 11 -63.28 -26.92 9.09
C PHE A 11 -64.78 -27.15 8.82
N GLY A 12 -65.62 -26.26 9.35
CA GLY A 12 -67.07 -26.30 9.11
C GLY A 12 -67.82 -27.34 9.97
N GLY A 13 -67.20 -27.85 11.04
CA GLY A 13 -67.83 -28.76 11.99
C GLY A 13 -68.03 -30.19 11.48
N TYR A 14 -67.39 -30.56 10.36
CA TYR A 14 -67.49 -31.90 9.80
C TYR A 14 -66.58 -32.89 10.57
N HIS A 15 -67.17 -33.92 11.17
CA HIS A 15 -66.50 -34.98 11.92
C HIS A 15 -66.64 -36.32 11.17
N PRO A 16 -65.65 -36.73 10.36
CA PRO A 16 -65.73 -37.97 9.58
C PRO A 16 -65.47 -39.24 10.42
N GLY A 17 -65.25 -39.10 11.73
CA GLY A 17 -64.92 -40.20 12.63
C GLY A 17 -63.42 -40.47 12.71
N GLU A 18 -63.01 -41.22 13.73
CA GLU A 18 -61.60 -41.57 13.96
C GLU A 18 -61.02 -42.32 12.74
N GLY A 19 -59.79 -42.00 12.36
CA GLY A 19 -59.11 -42.61 11.21
C GLY A 19 -59.45 -42.04 9.82
N HIS A 20 -60.30 -41.01 9.72
CA HIS A 20 -60.70 -40.43 8.44
C HIS A 20 -60.04 -39.06 8.17
N VAL A 21 -59.69 -38.81 6.91
CA VAL A 21 -59.07 -37.54 6.48
C VAL A 21 -60.13 -36.45 6.37
N VAL A 22 -59.91 -35.30 7.02
CA VAL A 22 -60.85 -34.17 7.06
C VAL A 22 -60.52 -33.12 5.97
N ILE A 23 -59.24 -32.90 5.68
CA ILE A 23 -58.76 -32.00 4.63
C ILE A 23 -57.51 -32.59 3.97
N ALA A 24 -57.44 -32.47 2.64
CA ALA A 24 -56.21 -32.64 1.88
C ALA A 24 -55.82 -31.27 1.28
N GLY A 25 -54.84 -30.60 1.90
CA GLY A 25 -54.27 -29.37 1.36
C GLY A 25 -53.22 -29.69 0.30
N PHE A 26 -53.50 -29.36 -0.96
CA PHE A 26 -52.52 -29.48 -2.05
C PHE A 26 -51.92 -28.11 -2.33
N PHE A 27 -50.62 -27.97 -2.12
CA PHE A 27 -49.88 -26.76 -2.50
C PHE A 27 -49.51 -26.88 -3.98
N SER A 28 -50.15 -26.12 -4.88
CA SER A 28 -49.92 -26.26 -6.33
C SER A 28 -48.70 -25.49 -6.85
N GLN A 29 -48.09 -24.62 -6.05
CA GLN A 29 -46.77 -24.06 -6.32
C GLN A 29 -46.09 -23.74 -5.00
N ALA A 30 -45.12 -24.55 -4.60
CA ALA A 30 -44.06 -24.06 -3.73
C ALA A 30 -43.19 -23.08 -4.54
N SER A 31 -43.74 -21.90 -4.87
CA SER A 31 -42.95 -20.77 -5.36
C SER A 31 -42.14 -20.27 -4.18
N GLY A 32 -41.02 -20.94 -3.93
CA GLY A 32 -40.24 -20.76 -2.71
C GLY A 32 -38.75 -20.68 -2.97
N LYS A 33 -38.30 -20.08 -4.08
CA LYS A 33 -36.95 -19.51 -4.11
C LYS A 33 -36.98 -18.14 -3.44
N ASN A 34 -37.16 -18.15 -2.13
CA ASN A 34 -37.06 -16.95 -1.31
C ASN A 34 -35.68 -16.95 -0.66
N ASP A 35 -34.67 -16.48 -1.38
CA ASP A 35 -33.28 -16.43 -0.90
C ASP A 35 -33.05 -15.21 0.00
N TYR A 36 -33.88 -15.07 1.04
CA TYR A 36 -33.82 -13.95 1.97
C TYR A 36 -32.93 -14.30 3.16
N LEU A 37 -31.91 -13.48 3.39
CA LEU A 37 -31.17 -13.48 4.64
C LEU A 37 -31.89 -12.57 5.64
N TYR A 38 -32.73 -13.15 6.51
CA TYR A 38 -33.40 -12.43 7.59
C TYR A 38 -32.66 -12.65 8.91
N ARG A 39 -32.17 -11.58 9.53
CA ARG A 39 -31.51 -11.63 10.85
C ARG A 39 -31.91 -10.41 11.68
N HIS A 40 -32.19 -10.63 12.96
CA HIS A 40 -32.36 -9.59 13.97
C HIS A 40 -31.41 -9.90 15.13
N SER A 41 -30.96 -8.88 15.85
CA SER A 41 -30.12 -9.09 17.02
C SER A 41 -30.93 -9.72 18.14
N VAL A 42 -30.43 -10.80 18.74
CA VAL A 42 -30.99 -11.41 19.95
C VAL A 42 -30.05 -11.14 21.13
N PRO A 43 -30.38 -10.24 22.07
CA PRO A 43 -29.49 -9.88 23.17
C PRO A 43 -29.02 -11.09 23.99
N GLY A 44 -27.73 -11.14 24.31
CA GLY A 44 -27.13 -12.19 25.15
C GLY A 44 -26.90 -13.55 24.47
N GLN A 45 -27.43 -13.78 23.26
CA GLN A 45 -27.34 -15.07 22.55
C GLN A 45 -26.40 -14.99 21.34
N THR A 46 -25.08 -15.14 21.57
CA THR A 46 -24.06 -15.01 20.52
C THR A 46 -24.24 -16.02 19.39
N GLU A 47 -24.67 -17.24 19.70
CA GLU A 47 -24.88 -18.31 18.73
C GLU A 47 -26.03 -18.02 17.76
N LEU A 48 -27.05 -17.27 18.17
CA LEU A 48 -28.12 -16.81 17.29
C LEU A 48 -27.67 -15.63 16.43
N ASN A 49 -26.67 -14.87 16.90
CA ASN A 49 -26.10 -13.72 16.20
C ASN A 49 -24.90 -14.07 15.29
N THR A 50 -24.45 -15.33 15.27
CA THR A 50 -23.26 -15.77 14.53
C THR A 50 -23.62 -16.64 13.33
N MET A 51 -22.89 -16.51 12.21
CA MET A 51 -22.96 -17.48 11.10
C MET A 51 -21.97 -18.61 11.34
N LYS A 52 -22.40 -19.87 11.24
CA LYS A 52 -21.55 -21.06 11.43
C LYS A 52 -20.94 -21.61 10.14
N THR A 53 -21.24 -20.96 9.01
CA THR A 53 -20.72 -21.27 7.68
C THR A 53 -20.49 -19.96 6.93
N ALA A 54 -19.73 -20.00 5.82
CA ALA A 54 -19.55 -18.86 4.95
C ALA A 54 -20.89 -18.43 4.32
N LEU A 55 -21.04 -17.13 4.10
CA LEU A 55 -22.09 -16.56 3.26
C LEU A 55 -21.48 -16.38 1.86
N ASP A 56 -22.00 -17.13 0.89
CA ASP A 56 -21.64 -16.96 -0.51
C ASP A 56 -22.62 -15.96 -1.14
N MET A 57 -22.10 -14.95 -1.84
CA MET A 57 -22.88 -13.93 -2.53
C MET A 57 -22.90 -14.16 -4.06
N ASP A 58 -22.23 -15.21 -4.54
CA ASP A 58 -21.91 -15.44 -5.95
C ASP A 58 -21.24 -14.20 -6.58
N LYS A 59 -21.97 -13.44 -7.39
CA LYS A 59 -21.48 -12.21 -8.04
C LYS A 59 -22.26 -10.96 -7.64
N ASN A 60 -22.96 -11.01 -6.50
CA ASN A 60 -23.79 -9.91 -6.03
C ASN A 60 -23.04 -9.01 -5.05
N ASP A 61 -23.46 -7.75 -5.01
CA ASP A 61 -22.88 -6.72 -4.14
C ASP A 61 -23.41 -6.80 -2.70
N ILE A 62 -22.64 -6.24 -1.75
CA ILE A 62 -23.12 -5.89 -0.41
C ILE A 62 -23.08 -4.37 -0.29
N ASN A 63 -24.25 -3.73 -0.40
CA ASN A 63 -24.36 -2.27 -0.45
C ASN A 63 -24.59 -1.66 0.93
N ALA A 64 -24.15 -0.40 1.11
CA ALA A 64 -24.41 0.43 2.30
C ALA A 64 -24.02 -0.20 3.66
N VAL A 65 -22.96 -1.01 3.69
CA VAL A 65 -22.40 -1.54 4.94
C VAL A 65 -21.73 -0.42 5.72
N ASN A 66 -22.07 -0.26 7.01
CA ASN A 66 -21.42 0.73 7.86
C ASN A 66 -19.96 0.36 8.18
N THR A 67 -19.67 -0.91 8.47
CA THR A 67 -18.33 -1.39 8.82
C THR A 67 -18.17 -2.87 8.52
N VAL A 68 -17.04 -3.26 7.93
CA VAL A 68 -16.62 -4.66 7.78
C VAL A 68 -15.38 -4.89 8.65
N ASN A 69 -15.53 -5.60 9.77
CA ASN A 69 -14.40 -6.01 10.59
C ASN A 69 -14.00 -7.46 10.23
N ALA A 70 -12.88 -7.62 9.52
CA ALA A 70 -12.44 -8.90 8.98
C ALA A 70 -10.93 -9.10 9.23
N ASN A 71 -10.55 -10.34 9.55
CA ASN A 71 -9.14 -10.72 9.71
C ASN A 71 -8.37 -10.70 8.38
N LYS A 72 -9.06 -10.91 7.26
CA LYS A 72 -8.48 -10.94 5.91
C LYS A 72 -9.51 -10.53 4.87
N VAL A 73 -9.13 -9.64 3.96
CA VAL A 73 -9.91 -9.26 2.78
C VAL A 73 -9.14 -9.69 1.54
N LYS A 74 -9.77 -10.48 0.67
CA LYS A 74 -9.22 -10.85 -0.64
C LYS A 74 -10.17 -10.31 -1.71
N THR A 75 -9.71 -9.32 -2.46
CA THR A 75 -10.46 -8.71 -3.57
C THR A 75 -9.56 -8.67 -4.81
N ASN A 76 -10.16 -8.60 -6.00
CA ASN A 76 -9.44 -8.32 -7.24
C ASN A 76 -9.02 -6.85 -7.31
N THR A 77 -9.89 -5.95 -6.85
CA THR A 77 -9.67 -4.50 -6.85
C THR A 77 -10.16 -3.93 -5.52
N LEU A 78 -9.34 -3.08 -4.91
CA LEU A 78 -9.76 -2.24 -3.77
C LEU A 78 -9.84 -0.80 -4.26
N HIS A 79 -11.04 -0.22 -4.25
CA HIS A 79 -11.24 1.20 -4.52
C HIS A 79 -11.65 1.89 -3.22
N ALA A 80 -10.71 2.55 -2.55
CA ALA A 80 -10.98 3.38 -1.38
C ALA A 80 -11.15 4.84 -1.83
N THR A 81 -12.33 5.42 -1.59
CA THR A 81 -12.64 6.82 -1.95
C THR A 81 -12.19 7.82 -0.89
N GLY A 82 -11.98 7.35 0.35
CA GLY A 82 -11.40 8.12 1.45
C GLY A 82 -9.93 7.76 1.66
N SER A 83 -9.54 7.59 2.92
CA SER A 83 -8.19 7.14 3.28
C SER A 83 -8.09 5.61 3.32
N ALA A 84 -6.90 5.11 3.01
CA ALA A 84 -6.48 3.75 3.32
C ALA A 84 -5.34 3.82 4.34
N HIS A 85 -5.57 3.27 5.54
CA HIS A 85 -4.57 3.19 6.59
C HIS A 85 -3.99 1.77 6.67
N ILE A 86 -2.67 1.64 6.56
CA ILE A 86 -1.97 0.36 6.55
C ILE A 86 -0.93 0.38 7.67
N GLU A 87 -1.21 -0.31 8.77
CA GLU A 87 -0.29 -0.43 9.92
C GLU A 87 0.97 -1.27 9.59
N GLY A 88 0.84 -2.17 8.60
CA GLY A 88 1.90 -3.06 8.15
C GLY A 88 2.60 -2.59 6.88
N ALA A 89 3.15 -3.54 6.12
CA ALA A 89 3.81 -3.25 4.85
C ALA A 89 2.78 -3.14 3.69
N LEU A 90 2.95 -2.11 2.86
CA LEU A 90 2.39 -2.09 1.50
C LEU A 90 3.34 -2.83 0.56
N ARG A 91 2.86 -3.88 -0.12
CA ARG A 91 3.60 -4.60 -1.17
C ARG A 91 2.88 -4.41 -2.51
N SER A 92 3.39 -3.48 -3.33
CA SER A 92 2.91 -3.29 -4.70
C SER A 92 3.69 -4.17 -5.67
N GLY A 93 3.00 -4.82 -6.59
CA GLY A 93 3.61 -5.52 -7.72
C GLY A 93 3.93 -4.60 -8.91
N ASP A 94 3.48 -3.35 -8.84
CA ASP A 94 3.55 -2.35 -9.89
C ASP A 94 3.84 -0.96 -9.27
N ASP A 95 3.78 0.10 -10.06
CA ASP A 95 4.05 1.47 -9.65
C ASP A 95 3.13 1.98 -8.52
N ILE A 96 3.68 2.88 -7.70
CA ILE A 96 2.92 3.65 -6.70
C ILE A 96 2.87 5.09 -7.19
N THR A 97 1.68 5.53 -7.60
CA THR A 97 1.45 6.89 -8.11
C THR A 97 0.64 7.70 -7.11
N THR A 98 0.96 8.99 -6.99
CA THR A 98 0.21 9.95 -6.16
C THR A 98 0.22 11.31 -6.83
N ASP A 99 -0.91 12.03 -6.74
CA ASP A 99 -0.98 13.43 -7.13
C ASP A 99 -0.30 14.35 -6.09
N GLY A 100 -0.08 13.83 -4.87
CA GLY A 100 0.54 14.52 -3.75
C GLY A 100 1.99 14.08 -3.49
N TRP A 101 2.48 14.40 -2.29
CA TRP A 101 3.82 13.99 -1.87
C TRP A 101 3.83 12.54 -1.38
N LEU A 102 4.90 11.80 -1.73
CA LEU A 102 5.27 10.61 -0.98
C LEU A 102 6.05 11.03 0.27
N ILE A 103 5.46 10.81 1.45
CA ILE A 103 6.07 11.20 2.73
C ILE A 103 6.60 9.96 3.43
N THR A 104 7.88 9.97 3.80
CA THR A 104 8.50 8.95 4.65
C THR A 104 8.75 9.52 6.04
N GLN A 105 8.43 8.76 7.09
CA GLN A 105 8.61 9.18 8.48
C GLN A 105 9.89 8.59 9.10
N GLY A 106 10.47 9.34 10.05
CA GLY A 106 11.75 9.00 10.68
C GLY A 106 12.91 9.03 9.69
N ASP A 107 13.99 8.31 10.00
CA ASP A 107 15.26 8.38 9.24
C ASP A 107 15.29 7.50 7.98
N LYS A 108 14.12 7.14 7.46
CA LYS A 108 13.95 6.25 6.30
C LYS A 108 13.61 7.06 5.06
N GLY A 109 13.52 6.37 3.92
CA GLY A 109 13.29 6.97 2.63
C GLY A 109 13.05 5.90 1.59
N TRP A 110 13.48 6.16 0.35
CA TRP A 110 13.46 5.16 -0.70
C TRP A 110 14.62 4.16 -0.55
N TYR A 111 14.33 2.86 -0.67
CA TYR A 111 15.33 1.80 -0.58
C TYR A 111 15.09 0.74 -1.65
N SER A 112 16.14 0.45 -2.42
CA SER A 112 16.18 -0.67 -3.36
C SER A 112 16.73 -1.92 -2.68
N GLU A 113 15.89 -2.94 -2.52
CA GLU A 113 16.27 -4.21 -1.88
C GLU A 113 17.39 -4.92 -2.66
N LYS A 114 17.28 -5.00 -3.99
CA LYS A 114 18.31 -5.60 -4.86
C LYS A 114 19.60 -4.78 -4.87
N GLY A 115 19.48 -3.46 -4.99
CA GLY A 115 20.64 -2.54 -5.06
C GLY A 115 21.34 -2.29 -3.71
N LYS A 116 20.71 -2.70 -2.60
CA LYS A 116 21.18 -2.48 -1.23
C LYS A 116 21.53 -1.02 -0.95
N GLY A 117 20.75 -0.10 -1.50
CA GLY A 117 21.00 1.34 -1.52
C GLY A 117 19.71 2.13 -1.69
N GLY A 118 19.81 3.46 -1.68
CA GLY A 118 18.64 4.31 -1.80
C GLY A 118 18.89 5.74 -1.35
N TRP A 119 17.82 6.46 -1.01
CA TRP A 119 17.84 7.84 -0.54
C TRP A 119 17.19 7.91 0.84
N HIS A 120 17.85 8.55 1.79
CA HIS A 120 17.31 8.76 3.13
C HIS A 120 17.80 10.08 3.72
N MET A 121 17.13 10.54 4.77
CA MET A 121 17.52 11.69 5.57
C MET A 121 17.69 11.23 7.01
N THR A 122 18.73 11.68 7.70
CA THR A 122 18.96 11.42 9.14
C THR A 122 19.18 12.72 9.91
N ASP A 123 18.98 13.84 9.22
CA ASP A 123 19.02 15.21 9.71
C ASP A 123 18.11 16.04 8.79
N GLU A 124 17.85 17.28 9.20
CA GLU A 124 16.92 18.17 8.49
C GLU A 124 17.56 18.87 7.27
N THR A 125 18.85 18.63 6.99
CA THR A 125 19.63 19.41 6.03
C THR A 125 19.91 18.66 4.73
N TRP A 126 20.18 17.35 4.80
CA TRP A 126 20.73 16.60 3.66
C TRP A 126 19.89 15.39 3.27
N ILE A 127 19.63 15.29 1.96
CA ILE A 127 19.32 14.00 1.32
C ILE A 127 20.63 13.23 1.15
N LYS A 128 20.68 12.02 1.70
CA LYS A 128 21.88 11.17 1.71
C LYS A 128 21.66 9.94 0.85
N ALA A 129 22.67 9.56 0.08
CA ALA A 129 22.71 8.25 -0.55
C ALA A 129 22.97 7.19 0.53
N TYR A 130 22.02 6.27 0.72
CA TYR A 130 22.08 5.26 1.77
C TYR A 130 23.35 4.40 1.64
N LYS A 131 24.09 4.26 2.75
CA LYS A 131 25.43 3.60 2.81
C LYS A 131 26.50 4.26 1.91
N GLY A 132 26.38 5.56 1.63
CA GLY A 132 27.40 6.30 0.85
C GLY A 132 27.49 5.83 -0.60
N LYS A 133 26.39 5.37 -1.19
CA LYS A 133 26.35 4.98 -2.60
C LYS A 133 26.65 6.20 -3.50
N SER A 134 27.50 6.01 -4.50
CA SER A 134 27.78 7.05 -5.50
C SER A 134 26.57 7.33 -6.38
N ILE A 135 26.49 8.54 -6.92
CA ILE A 135 25.46 8.98 -7.87
C ILE A 135 26.07 8.93 -9.27
N TYR A 136 25.51 8.11 -10.14
CA TYR A 136 25.87 8.08 -11.56
C TYR A 136 24.74 8.66 -12.40
N THR A 137 25.07 9.61 -13.28
CA THR A 137 24.13 10.20 -14.22
C THR A 137 24.82 10.41 -15.56
N THR A 138 24.09 10.17 -16.65
CA THR A 138 24.53 10.52 -18.01
C THR A 138 24.14 11.95 -18.40
N GLY A 139 23.40 12.64 -17.52
CA GLY A 139 22.97 14.03 -17.70
C GLY A 139 23.73 15.00 -16.78
N THR A 140 23.25 16.23 -16.70
CA THR A 140 23.88 17.28 -15.90
C THR A 140 23.43 17.24 -14.44
N VAL A 141 24.37 17.31 -13.50
CA VAL A 141 24.09 17.69 -12.11
C VAL A 141 24.15 19.21 -12.01
N ARG A 142 23.06 19.84 -11.57
CA ARG A 142 22.96 21.30 -11.40
C ARG A 142 22.47 21.64 -10.00
N GLY A 143 23.16 22.55 -9.34
CA GLY A 143 22.79 23.12 -8.04
C GLY A 143 23.24 24.57 -7.95
N GLY A 144 22.84 25.29 -6.91
CA GLY A 144 23.34 26.65 -6.66
C GLY A 144 24.84 26.65 -6.37
N TYR A 145 25.25 25.84 -5.38
CA TYR A 145 26.65 25.57 -5.07
C TYR A 145 26.87 24.05 -5.03
N VAL A 146 28.06 23.62 -5.42
CA VAL A 146 28.53 22.22 -5.26
C VAL A 146 29.73 22.26 -4.31
N LYS A 147 29.56 21.70 -3.12
CA LYS A 147 30.64 21.55 -2.15
C LYS A 147 31.35 20.22 -2.39
N LEU A 148 32.66 20.28 -2.58
CA LEU A 148 33.52 19.10 -2.62
C LEU A 148 34.07 18.86 -1.22
N ASP A 149 33.87 17.66 -0.68
CA ASP A 149 34.26 17.34 0.69
C ASP A 149 35.72 16.90 0.79
N GLU A 150 36.24 16.22 -0.23
CA GLU A 150 37.62 15.72 -0.23
C GLU A 150 38.64 16.86 -0.33
N ILE A 151 39.61 16.82 0.58
CA ILE A 151 40.77 17.72 0.59
C ILE A 151 41.95 16.99 -0.04
N SER A 152 42.58 17.60 -1.03
CA SER A 152 43.77 17.07 -1.68
C SER A 152 44.90 18.10 -1.68
N VAL A 153 46.12 17.64 -1.88
CA VAL A 153 47.32 18.49 -1.97
C VAL A 153 47.78 18.51 -3.42
N ALA A 154 48.08 19.70 -3.94
CA ALA A 154 48.60 19.85 -5.30
C ALA A 154 49.92 19.07 -5.49
N GLU A 155 50.13 18.57 -6.70
CA GLU A 155 51.26 17.74 -7.12
C GLU A 155 51.35 16.35 -6.45
N GLU A 156 50.47 16.03 -5.49
CA GLU A 156 50.37 14.68 -4.94
C GLU A 156 49.65 13.71 -5.89
N LYS A 157 49.97 12.42 -5.75
CA LYS A 157 49.37 11.35 -6.53
C LYS A 157 47.86 11.25 -6.25
N CYS A 158 47.07 11.11 -7.31
CA CYS A 158 45.65 10.79 -7.23
C CYS A 158 45.35 9.43 -7.87
N ASN A 159 44.22 8.84 -7.48
CA ASN A 159 43.88 7.45 -7.83
C ASN A 159 43.21 7.31 -9.21
N GLU A 160 42.52 8.36 -9.68
CA GLU A 160 41.70 8.31 -10.90
C GLU A 160 41.60 9.70 -11.54
N ASP A 161 42.00 9.78 -12.81
CA ASP A 161 41.91 11.01 -13.60
C ASP A 161 40.45 11.46 -13.79
N GLY A 162 40.24 12.78 -13.76
CA GLY A 162 38.92 13.40 -13.90
C GLY A 162 38.19 13.65 -12.58
N LEU A 163 38.72 13.17 -11.45
CA LEU A 163 38.21 13.56 -10.13
C LEU A 163 38.42 15.06 -9.89
N LEU A 164 37.43 15.68 -9.24
CA LEU A 164 37.51 17.04 -8.73
C LEU A 164 37.53 17.00 -7.20
N SER A 165 38.44 17.76 -6.60
CA SER A 165 38.53 17.97 -5.16
C SER A 165 38.86 19.44 -4.87
N ARG A 166 39.25 19.76 -3.64
CA ARG A 166 39.72 21.10 -3.28
C ARG A 166 40.94 21.03 -2.37
N ASP A 167 41.71 22.10 -2.32
CA ASP A 167 42.73 22.27 -1.27
C ASP A 167 42.10 22.74 0.06
N ALA A 168 42.94 22.85 1.10
CA ALA A 168 42.49 23.28 2.43
C ALA A 168 41.90 24.71 2.46
N SER A 169 42.29 25.57 1.52
CA SER A 169 41.77 26.93 1.37
C SER A 169 40.45 27.00 0.59
N GLY A 170 40.12 25.93 -0.15
CA GLY A 170 38.92 25.81 -0.98
C GLY A 170 39.15 25.99 -2.48
N ALA A 171 40.40 26.13 -2.94
CA ALA A 171 40.69 26.19 -4.38
C ALA A 171 40.44 24.82 -5.03
N ILE A 172 39.85 24.82 -6.23
CA ILE A 172 39.52 23.57 -6.95
C ILE A 172 40.81 22.90 -7.45
N LEU A 173 40.88 21.58 -7.22
CA LEU A 173 41.90 20.71 -7.77
C LEU A 173 41.26 19.69 -8.72
N SER A 174 41.97 19.34 -9.78
CA SER A 174 41.56 18.31 -10.75
C SER A 174 42.66 17.26 -10.87
N CYS A 175 42.29 15.98 -10.74
CA CYS A 175 43.23 14.88 -10.96
C CYS A 175 43.47 14.71 -12.47
N GLN A 176 44.72 14.87 -12.90
CA GLN A 176 45.11 14.78 -14.30
C GLN A 176 46.48 14.11 -14.42
N SER A 177 46.56 13.05 -15.24
CA SER A 177 47.78 12.26 -15.41
C SER A 177 48.29 11.68 -14.08
N GLY A 178 47.38 11.30 -13.18
CA GLY A 178 47.69 10.68 -11.90
C GLY A 178 48.19 11.62 -10.81
N VAL A 179 48.11 12.95 -11.00
CA VAL A 179 48.44 13.95 -9.97
C VAL A 179 47.36 15.04 -9.83
N TRP A 180 47.20 15.59 -8.63
CA TRP A 180 46.31 16.71 -8.37
C TRP A 180 46.90 18.01 -8.91
N LYS A 181 46.20 18.65 -9.85
CA LYS A 181 46.60 19.94 -10.42
C LYS A 181 45.64 21.04 -9.98
N GLY A 182 46.21 22.20 -9.63
CA GLY A 182 45.42 23.41 -9.42
C GLY A 182 44.79 23.91 -10.73
N ALA A 183 43.66 24.62 -10.61
CA ALA A 183 43.18 25.42 -11.73
C ALA A 183 44.24 26.48 -12.05
N GLY A 184 44.99 26.31 -13.15
CA GLY A 184 46.04 27.24 -13.54
C GLY A 184 45.48 28.66 -13.70
N GLU A 185 46.24 29.67 -13.27
CA GLU A 185 45.97 31.07 -13.63
C GLU A 185 45.96 31.17 -15.15
N ALA A 186 44.77 31.31 -15.74
CA ALA A 186 44.65 31.63 -17.15
C ALA A 186 45.16 33.06 -17.33
N THR A 187 46.39 33.23 -17.81
CA THR A 187 46.85 34.51 -18.34
C THR A 187 46.05 34.79 -19.60
N CYS A 188 45.01 35.63 -19.51
CA CYS A 188 44.33 36.16 -20.69
C CYS A 188 45.34 36.98 -21.50
N HIS A 189 45.87 36.42 -22.58
CA HIS A 189 46.63 37.19 -23.55
C HIS A 189 45.63 37.99 -24.38
N ALA A 190 45.67 39.33 -24.28
CA ALA A 190 44.92 40.18 -25.18
C ALA A 190 45.55 40.06 -26.59
N PRO A 191 44.76 39.85 -27.65
CA PRO A 191 45.28 39.96 -29.02
C PRO A 191 45.69 41.41 -29.30
N GLU A 192 46.85 41.57 -29.94
CA GLU A 192 47.37 42.87 -30.45
C GLU A 192 46.47 43.48 -31.53
#